data_AF-A0A831UE36-F1
#
_entry.id   AF-A0A831UE36-F1
#
_cell.length_a   1.000
_cell.length_b   1.000
_cell.length_c   1.000
_cell.angle_alpha   90.00
_cell.angle_beta   90.00
_cell.angle_gamma   90.00
#
_symmetry.space_group_name_H-M   'P 1'
#
loop_
_entity.id
_entity.type
_entity.pdbx_description
1 polymer ?
#
loop_
_entity_poly.entity_id
_entity_poly.type
_entity_poly.pdbx_seq_one_letter_code
_entity_poly.pdbx_strand_id
1 'polypeptide(L)'
;MKKSVRHLIMLAVSLMTALPALAGEDIPEAARERFKAGFAIIETANKPADFQAAMDEFEAAAALAPRWPDIHYNLAKVAAETDKPAKAIKEYRAYLTLAPDAEDRAAVEGEIARMKEMIARKRKLGLPGVVFAAMPDGIWVMELAPGARVGKTFLRKGYKILAVGDESVVGVKLDDFFRAIETQSAKAAAARSEGKKQPGQIAAGLNAERGFSRSQKFTQKKDSEAVGNRVEETGPAIAFTIISPGSTDTGKLFFKQSMFRSGLIEIEEDEFEDEVIKERLPVVVTFWSSDCGPCQDLVPAVEAESIRYAGRVKFVNVNVNENRKLARSLEVKGVPTMMIYKGGTLASSTVGRVDNAKLSELVRGAAAP
;
A
#
# COMPACT_ATOMS: atom_id res chain seq x y z
N MET A 1 21.06 -10.17 4.07
CA MET A 1 20.04 -9.60 4.99
C MET A 1 20.24 -9.98 6.46
N LYS A 2 20.58 -11.23 6.84
CA LYS A 2 20.56 -11.70 8.26
C LYS A 2 21.60 -11.13 9.24
N LYS A 3 22.78 -10.66 8.80
CA LYS A 3 23.87 -10.20 9.72
C LYS A 3 23.81 -8.70 10.05
N SER A 4 23.35 -7.87 9.11
CA SER A 4 23.38 -6.40 9.25
C SER A 4 22.38 -5.89 10.29
N VAL A 5 21.18 -6.48 10.36
CA VAL A 5 20.10 -6.07 11.27
C VAL A 5 20.44 -6.44 12.72
N ARG A 6 20.93 -7.66 12.95
CA ARG A 6 21.45 -8.09 14.26
C ARG A 6 22.59 -7.18 14.73
N HIS A 7 23.52 -6.79 13.86
CA HIS A 7 24.60 -5.87 14.22
C HIS A 7 24.12 -4.44 14.52
N LEU A 8 23.18 -3.89 13.74
CA LEU A 8 22.68 -2.52 13.92
C LEU A 8 21.82 -2.36 15.19
N ILE A 9 21.15 -3.43 15.63
CA ILE A 9 20.40 -3.46 16.88
C ILE A 9 21.34 -3.73 18.07
N MET A 10 22.29 -4.65 17.95
CA MET A 10 23.30 -4.92 19.00
C MET A 10 24.20 -3.71 19.31
N LEU A 11 24.54 -2.89 18.30
CA LEU A 11 25.28 -1.64 18.50
C LEU A 11 24.48 -0.61 19.33
N ALA A 12 23.15 -0.58 19.17
CA ALA A 12 22.28 0.30 19.97
C ALA A 12 22.13 -0.19 21.42
N VAL A 13 22.06 -1.52 21.64
CA VAL A 13 22.07 -2.12 22.99
C VAL A 13 23.40 -1.86 23.71
N SER A 14 24.52 -1.85 22.98
CA SER A 14 25.84 -1.50 23.54
C SER A 14 25.99 -0.01 23.88
N LEU A 15 25.15 0.87 23.33
CA LEU A 15 25.16 2.31 23.64
C LEU A 15 24.29 2.66 24.86
N MET A 16 23.43 1.74 25.32
CA MET A 16 22.62 1.92 26.53
C MET A 16 23.41 1.88 27.85
N THR A 17 24.71 1.57 27.81
CA THR A 17 25.56 1.59 29.01
C THR A 17 26.21 2.95 29.29
N ALA A 18 25.97 3.99 28.46
CA ALA A 18 26.59 5.28 28.67
C ALA A 18 25.75 6.46 28.16
N LEU A 19 24.60 6.73 28.79
CA LEU A 19 23.96 8.06 28.76
C LEU A 19 23.25 8.33 30.09
N PRO A 20 23.92 8.99 31.05
CA PRO A 20 23.28 9.49 32.26
C PRO A 20 22.72 10.90 31.97
N ALA A 21 21.65 11.04 31.17
CA ALA A 21 21.01 12.35 30.98
C ALA A 21 19.62 12.29 30.29
N LEU A 22 18.67 11.57 30.88
CA LEU A 22 17.26 12.01 30.86
C LEU A 22 16.75 11.92 32.30
N ALA A 23 17.23 12.86 33.10
CA ALA A 23 16.69 13.13 34.42
C ALA A 23 15.23 13.61 34.27
N GLY A 24 14.26 12.86 34.80
CA GLY A 24 12.94 13.43 35.05
C GLY A 24 11.73 12.49 35.16
N GLU A 25 11.81 11.20 34.83
CA GLU A 25 10.64 10.32 34.95
C GLU A 25 11.05 8.94 35.48
N ASP A 26 10.51 8.56 36.65
CA ASP A 26 10.65 7.21 37.19
C ASP A 26 9.90 6.24 36.28
N ILE A 27 10.61 5.72 35.28
CA ILE A 27 10.06 4.73 34.36
C ILE A 27 9.55 3.54 35.18
N PRO A 28 8.26 3.14 35.06
CA PRO A 28 7.73 2.00 35.80
C PRO A 28 8.54 0.73 35.55
N GLU A 29 8.78 -0.07 36.59
CA GLU A 29 9.51 -1.34 36.45
C GLU A 29 8.85 -2.27 35.43
N ALA A 30 7.51 -2.34 35.45
CA ALA A 30 6.74 -3.09 34.45
C ALA A 30 7.01 -2.62 33.01
N ALA A 31 7.22 -1.32 32.77
CA ALA A 31 7.59 -0.81 31.45
C ALA A 31 9.00 -1.25 31.05
N ARG A 32 9.96 -1.20 32.00
CA ARG A 32 11.34 -1.68 31.78
C ARG A 32 11.39 -3.17 31.46
N GLU A 33 10.61 -3.99 32.16
CA GLU A 33 10.55 -5.44 31.93
C GLU A 33 9.96 -5.77 30.55
N ARG A 34 8.88 -5.08 30.15
CA ARG A 34 8.32 -5.18 28.80
C ARG A 34 9.33 -4.76 27.72
N PHE A 35 10.03 -3.64 27.94
CA PHE A 35 11.06 -3.16 27.03
C PHE A 35 12.23 -4.15 26.88
N LYS A 36 12.72 -4.74 27.99
CA LYS A 36 13.72 -5.81 27.97
C LYS A 36 13.22 -7.06 27.26
N ALA A 37 11.97 -7.46 27.48
CA ALA A 37 11.36 -8.60 26.81
C ALA A 37 11.34 -8.41 25.28
N GLY A 38 11.02 -7.21 24.81
CA GLY A 38 11.11 -6.85 23.40
C GLY A 38 12.49 -7.10 22.81
N PHE A 39 13.57 -6.68 23.49
CA PHE A 39 14.94 -6.98 23.05
C PHE A 39 15.30 -8.47 23.09
N ALA A 40 14.92 -9.18 24.15
CA ALA A 40 15.18 -10.62 24.26
C ALA A 40 14.54 -11.41 23.10
N ILE A 41 13.35 -10.97 22.66
CA ILE A 41 12.69 -11.53 21.47
C ILE A 41 13.50 -11.20 20.21
N ILE A 42 13.98 -9.96 20.05
CA ILE A 42 14.78 -9.57 18.87
C ILE A 42 16.10 -10.36 18.78
N GLU A 43 16.77 -10.60 19.90
CA GLU A 43 18.01 -11.39 19.94
C GLU A 43 17.79 -12.81 19.39
N THR A 44 16.68 -13.42 19.80
CA THR A 44 16.30 -14.78 19.43
C THR A 44 15.45 -14.85 18.15
N ALA A 45 15.09 -13.72 17.56
CA ALA A 45 14.22 -13.64 16.38
C ALA A 45 14.83 -14.32 15.16
N ASN A 46 14.04 -15.19 14.52
CA ASN A 46 14.43 -15.94 13.33
C ASN A 46 13.39 -15.87 12.20
N LYS A 47 12.15 -15.42 12.49
CA LYS A 47 11.05 -15.26 11.52
C LYS A 47 10.33 -13.92 11.70
N PRO A 48 9.61 -13.41 10.67
CA PRO A 48 8.86 -12.15 10.75
C PRO A 48 7.90 -12.05 11.95
N ALA A 49 7.26 -13.16 12.34
CA ALA A 49 6.36 -13.20 13.48
C ALA A 49 7.04 -12.87 14.82
N ASP A 50 8.35 -13.12 14.95
CA ASP A 50 9.09 -12.81 16.18
C ASP A 50 9.28 -11.29 16.33
N PHE A 51 9.48 -10.58 15.21
CA PHE A 51 9.54 -9.12 15.23
C PHE A 51 8.19 -8.50 15.60
N GLN A 52 7.07 -9.12 15.18
CA GLN A 52 5.75 -8.69 15.65
C GLN A 52 5.62 -8.87 17.16
N ALA A 53 6.04 -10.00 17.72
CA ALA A 53 6.01 -10.22 19.17
C ALA A 53 6.90 -9.19 19.92
N ALA A 54 8.06 -8.83 19.37
CA ALA A 54 8.90 -7.77 19.93
C ALA A 54 8.21 -6.39 19.87
N MET A 55 7.50 -6.08 18.78
CA MET A 55 6.70 -4.86 18.68
C MET A 55 5.59 -4.83 19.73
N ASP A 56 4.91 -5.95 19.96
CA ASP A 56 3.84 -6.04 20.96
C ASP A 56 4.37 -5.77 22.37
N GLU A 57 5.56 -6.27 22.72
CA GLU A 57 6.22 -5.97 23.99
C GLU A 57 6.63 -4.49 24.11
N PHE A 58 7.14 -3.89 23.04
CA PHE A 58 7.43 -2.45 23.03
C PHE A 58 6.17 -1.59 23.10
N GLU A 59 5.08 -1.99 22.47
CA GLU A 59 3.78 -1.30 22.61
C GLU A 59 3.23 -1.41 24.03
N ALA A 60 3.37 -2.58 24.67
CA ALA A 60 3.02 -2.76 26.07
C ALA A 60 3.87 -1.87 26.98
N ALA A 61 5.17 -1.72 26.69
CA ALA A 61 6.04 -0.77 27.38
C ALA A 61 5.59 0.68 27.15
N ALA A 62 5.28 1.06 25.91
CA ALA A 62 4.81 2.40 25.55
C ALA A 62 3.48 2.75 26.24
N ALA A 63 2.60 1.77 26.44
CA ALA A 63 1.35 1.96 27.17
C ALA A 63 1.58 2.30 28.66
N LEU A 64 2.68 1.82 29.25
CA LEU A 64 3.05 2.07 30.64
C LEU A 64 3.94 3.33 30.80
N ALA A 65 4.75 3.65 29.79
CA ALA A 65 5.70 4.77 29.81
C ALA A 65 5.71 5.53 28.46
N PRO A 66 4.63 6.24 28.10
CA PRO A 66 4.46 6.85 26.78
C PRO A 66 5.38 8.06 26.51
N ARG A 67 6.15 8.51 27.51
CA ARG A 67 7.10 9.61 27.40
C ARG A 67 8.55 9.15 27.33
N TRP A 68 8.80 7.84 27.36
CA TRP A 68 10.16 7.28 27.31
C TRP A 68 10.65 7.19 25.86
N PRO A 69 11.63 8.01 25.43
CA PRO A 69 12.02 8.10 24.01
C PRO A 69 12.53 6.79 23.42
N ASP A 70 13.28 6.01 24.20
CA ASP A 70 13.92 4.76 23.73
C ASP A 70 12.90 3.73 23.22
N ILE A 71 11.70 3.71 23.81
CA ILE A 71 10.62 2.81 23.36
C ILE A 71 10.23 3.18 21.94
N HIS A 72 9.98 4.46 21.68
CA HIS A 72 9.55 4.93 20.36
C HIS A 72 10.63 4.72 19.30
N TYR A 73 11.90 4.97 19.62
CA TYR A 73 13.00 4.71 18.71
C TYR A 73 13.10 3.23 18.32
N ASN A 74 13.04 2.33 19.31
CA ASN A 74 13.18 0.90 19.05
C ASN A 74 11.94 0.32 18.38
N LEU A 75 10.73 0.75 18.78
CA LEU A 75 9.49 0.37 18.11
C LEU A 75 9.49 0.82 16.64
N ALA A 76 10.02 2.02 16.34
CA ALA A 76 10.18 2.49 14.97
C ALA A 76 11.13 1.62 14.16
N LYS A 77 12.29 1.24 14.72
CA LYS A 77 13.25 0.32 14.06
C LYS A 77 12.61 -1.03 13.74
N VAL A 78 11.89 -1.63 14.69
CA VAL A 78 11.24 -2.92 14.44
C VAL A 78 10.08 -2.78 13.44
N ALA A 79 9.31 -1.69 13.51
CA ALA A 79 8.25 -1.42 12.53
C ALA A 79 8.81 -1.24 11.10
N ALA A 80 9.95 -0.57 10.96
CA ALA A 80 10.61 -0.38 9.66
C ALA A 80 11.08 -1.72 9.04
N GLU A 81 11.52 -2.66 9.88
CA GLU A 81 11.96 -4.00 9.45
C GLU A 81 10.80 -4.96 9.14
N THR A 82 9.59 -4.68 9.64
CA THR A 82 8.38 -5.53 9.48
C THR A 82 7.44 -5.07 8.36
N ASP A 83 7.94 -4.27 7.41
CA ASP A 83 7.16 -3.65 6.31
C ASP A 83 5.99 -2.80 6.82
N LYS A 84 6.15 -2.16 7.99
CA LYS A 84 5.20 -1.20 8.58
C LYS A 84 5.78 0.22 8.60
N PRO A 85 6.09 0.81 7.43
CA PRO A 85 6.81 2.09 7.35
C PRO A 85 6.00 3.27 7.90
N ALA A 86 4.66 3.22 7.80
CA ALA A 86 3.77 4.24 8.36
C ALA A 86 3.89 4.32 9.89
N LYS A 87 3.78 3.17 10.57
CA LYS A 87 4.03 3.05 12.00
C LYS A 87 5.45 3.46 12.36
N ALA A 88 6.46 3.04 11.60
CA ALA A 88 7.85 3.43 11.85
C ALA A 88 8.04 4.95 11.82
N ILE A 89 7.46 5.65 10.83
CA ILE A 89 7.49 7.11 10.75
C ILE A 89 6.84 7.74 11.98
N LYS A 90 5.65 7.27 12.37
CA LYS A 90 4.92 7.76 13.55
C LYS A 90 5.76 7.67 14.83
N GLU A 91 6.36 6.51 15.06
CA GLU A 91 7.18 6.25 16.25
C GLU A 91 8.49 7.05 16.23
N TYR A 92 9.17 7.17 15.09
CA TYR A 92 10.35 8.05 15.01
C TYR A 92 10.02 9.52 15.27
N ARG A 93 8.86 10.00 14.84
CA ARG A 93 8.42 11.36 15.16
C ARG A 93 8.14 11.54 16.65
N ALA A 94 7.55 10.53 17.31
CA ALA A 94 7.36 10.54 18.75
C ALA A 94 8.72 10.60 19.47
N TYR A 95 9.70 9.80 19.04
CA TYR A 95 11.08 9.86 19.53
C TYR A 95 11.68 11.27 19.39
N LEU A 96 11.66 11.85 18.19
CA LEU A 96 12.19 13.20 17.94
C LEU A 96 11.47 14.31 18.70
N THR A 97 10.21 14.09 19.08
CA THR A 97 9.44 15.03 19.93
C THR A 97 9.89 14.96 21.38
N LEU A 98 10.17 13.75 21.88
CA LEU A 98 10.58 13.53 23.27
C LEU A 98 12.10 13.77 23.48
N ALA A 99 12.92 13.58 22.45
CA ALA A 99 14.37 13.78 22.45
C ALA A 99 14.79 14.72 21.29
N PRO A 100 14.48 16.04 21.38
CA PRO A 100 14.73 16.98 20.29
C PRO A 100 16.22 17.19 19.97
N ASP A 101 17.08 17.01 20.96
CA ASP A 101 18.54 17.21 20.87
C ASP A 101 19.32 15.90 20.69
N ALA A 102 18.64 14.82 20.29
CA ALA A 102 19.28 13.52 20.09
C ALA A 102 20.38 13.58 19.02
N GLU A 103 21.55 12.99 19.30
CA GLU A 103 22.69 12.99 18.38
C GLU A 103 22.38 12.33 17.03
N ASP A 104 21.47 11.35 17.02
CA ASP A 104 21.06 10.60 15.84
C ASP A 104 19.88 11.23 15.08
N ARG A 105 19.42 12.43 15.48
CA ARG A 105 18.28 13.13 14.89
C ARG A 105 18.32 13.18 13.36
N ALA A 106 19.44 13.61 12.79
CA ALA A 106 19.58 13.76 11.34
C ALA A 106 19.44 12.41 10.60
N ALA A 107 19.94 11.32 11.20
CA ALA A 107 19.80 9.98 10.66
C ALA A 107 18.34 9.50 10.72
N VAL A 108 17.65 9.77 11.83
CA VAL A 108 16.23 9.45 12.00
C VAL A 108 15.35 10.24 11.02
N GLU A 109 15.59 11.53 10.84
CA GLU A 109 14.90 12.37 9.85
C GLU A 109 15.12 11.86 8.42
N GLY A 110 16.35 11.42 8.10
CA GLY A 110 16.68 10.78 6.83
C GLY A 110 15.90 9.49 6.58
N GLU A 111 15.79 8.60 7.59
CA GLU A 111 14.98 7.38 7.47
C GLU A 111 13.49 7.68 7.33
N ILE A 112 12.96 8.68 8.04
CA ILE A 112 11.57 9.15 7.85
C ILE A 112 11.37 9.58 6.40
N ALA A 113 12.26 10.41 5.85
CA ALA A 113 12.16 10.89 4.47
C ALA A 113 12.21 9.73 3.45
N ARG A 114 13.14 8.79 3.64
CA ARG A 114 13.25 7.56 2.83
C ARG A 114 11.96 6.75 2.84
N MET A 115 11.38 6.52 4.03
CA MET A 115 10.15 5.75 4.17
C MET A 115 8.93 6.48 3.59
N LYS A 116 8.83 7.81 3.74
CA LYS A 116 7.79 8.61 3.08
C LYS A 116 7.85 8.47 1.56
N GLU A 117 9.04 8.57 0.99
CA GLU A 117 9.22 8.42 -0.46
C GLU A 117 8.85 7.00 -0.91
N MET A 118 9.26 5.99 -0.15
CA MET A 118 8.90 4.59 -0.38
C MET A 118 7.38 4.37 -0.37
N ILE A 119 6.69 4.90 0.65
CA ILE A 119 5.23 4.84 0.77
C ILE A 119 4.56 5.55 -0.42
N ALA A 120 4.98 6.79 -0.72
CA ALA A 120 4.45 7.57 -1.83
C ALA A 120 4.65 6.84 -3.18
N ARG A 121 5.76 6.13 -3.34
CA ARG A 121 6.06 5.31 -4.53
C ARG A 121 5.17 4.08 -4.61
N LYS A 122 5.08 3.27 -3.53
CA LYS A 122 4.18 2.10 -3.45
C LYS A 122 2.73 2.49 -3.75
N ARG A 123 2.27 3.62 -3.20
CA ARG A 123 0.92 4.19 -3.43
C ARG A 123 0.69 4.62 -4.89
N LYS A 124 1.72 5.08 -5.60
CA LYS A 124 1.63 5.51 -7.01
C LYS A 124 1.78 4.39 -8.05
N LEU A 125 2.39 3.26 -7.69
CA LEU A 125 2.87 2.23 -8.62
C LEU A 125 2.33 0.81 -8.38
N GLY A 126 1.50 0.61 -7.35
CA GLY A 126 0.85 -0.68 -7.09
C GLY A 126 -0.13 -1.09 -8.20
N LEU A 127 -0.31 -2.40 -8.40
CA LEU A 127 -1.46 -2.94 -9.13
C LEU A 127 -2.60 -3.09 -8.12
N PRO A 128 -3.69 -2.28 -8.19
CA PRO A 128 -4.80 -2.36 -7.26
C PRO A 128 -5.37 -3.78 -7.21
N GLY A 129 -5.55 -4.34 -6.01
CA GLY A 129 -5.96 -5.73 -5.80
C GLY A 129 -4.89 -6.81 -6.08
N VAL A 130 -3.59 -6.50 -6.11
CA VAL A 130 -2.51 -7.49 -6.29
C VAL A 130 -1.49 -7.40 -5.18
N VAL A 131 -1.24 -8.52 -4.50
CA VAL A 131 -0.19 -8.62 -3.48
C VAL A 131 1.05 -9.24 -4.10
N PHE A 132 2.17 -8.51 -4.02
CA PHE A 132 3.48 -8.96 -4.48
C PHE A 132 4.38 -9.33 -3.29
N ALA A 133 5.21 -10.36 -3.46
CA ALA A 133 6.31 -10.65 -2.55
C ALA A 133 7.63 -10.71 -3.32
N ALA A 134 8.65 -10.01 -2.82
CA ALA A 134 9.99 -10.12 -3.35
C ALA A 134 10.68 -11.37 -2.78
N MET A 135 11.17 -12.25 -3.66
CA MET A 135 11.93 -13.44 -3.29
C MET A 135 13.27 -13.48 -4.06
N PRO A 136 14.26 -14.27 -3.60
CA PRO A 136 15.57 -14.33 -4.26
C PRO A 136 15.51 -14.68 -5.75
N ASP A 137 14.46 -15.39 -6.17
CA ASP A 137 14.26 -15.87 -7.53
C ASP A 137 13.27 -15.05 -8.37
N GLY A 138 12.79 -13.91 -7.86
CA GLY A 138 11.90 -12.98 -8.57
C GLY A 138 10.82 -12.33 -7.71
N ILE A 139 9.92 -11.60 -8.35
CA ILE A 139 8.75 -10.98 -7.71
C ILE A 139 7.54 -11.88 -7.91
N TRP A 140 6.94 -12.35 -6.83
CA TRP A 140 5.85 -13.31 -6.88
C TRP A 140 4.49 -12.65 -6.66
N VAL A 141 3.49 -13.11 -7.41
CA VAL A 141 2.08 -12.76 -7.22
C VAL A 141 1.51 -13.66 -6.12
N MET A 142 1.36 -13.12 -4.92
CA MET A 142 0.87 -13.86 -3.75
C MET A 142 -0.65 -13.94 -3.73
N GLU A 143 -1.30 -12.85 -4.12
CA GLU A 143 -2.75 -12.75 -4.11
C GLU A 143 -3.23 -11.87 -5.25
N LEU A 144 -4.41 -12.22 -5.76
CA LEU A 144 -5.15 -11.46 -6.76
C LEU A 144 -6.58 -11.31 -6.24
N ALA A 145 -6.94 -10.12 -5.78
CA ALA A 145 -8.27 -9.83 -5.31
C ALA A 145 -9.29 -9.95 -6.47
N PRO A 146 -10.50 -10.45 -6.22
CA PRO A 146 -11.59 -10.42 -7.20
C PRO A 146 -11.83 -8.98 -7.68
N GLY A 147 -11.64 -8.73 -8.98
CA GLY A 147 -11.84 -7.39 -9.57
C GLY A 147 -10.58 -6.56 -9.81
N ALA A 148 -9.39 -7.06 -9.45
CA ALA A 148 -8.11 -6.42 -9.80
C ALA A 148 -8.05 -6.13 -11.31
N ARG A 149 -7.55 -4.95 -11.74
CA ARG A 149 -7.48 -4.57 -13.17
C ARG A 149 -6.69 -5.59 -14.00
N VAL A 150 -5.71 -6.24 -13.37
CA VAL A 150 -4.93 -7.32 -13.97
C VAL A 150 -5.71 -8.63 -14.14
N GLY A 151 -6.90 -8.79 -13.57
CA GLY A 151 -7.77 -9.95 -13.77
C GLY A 151 -8.24 -10.11 -15.22
N LYS A 152 -8.23 -9.02 -16.00
CA LYS A 152 -8.43 -9.06 -17.46
C LYS A 152 -7.16 -9.46 -18.23
N THR A 153 -6.00 -9.43 -17.59
CA THR A 153 -4.76 -10.02 -18.11
C THR A 153 -4.69 -11.51 -17.73
N PHE A 154 -3.72 -12.25 -18.26
CA PHE A 154 -3.48 -13.64 -17.88
C PHE A 154 -2.69 -13.79 -16.57
N LEU A 155 -2.42 -12.71 -15.83
CA LEU A 155 -1.75 -12.79 -14.54
C LEU A 155 -2.63 -13.54 -13.52
N ARG A 156 -2.05 -14.48 -12.78
CA ARG A 156 -2.73 -15.22 -11.71
C ARG A 156 -1.84 -15.32 -10.47
N LYS A 157 -2.46 -15.71 -9.35
CA LYS A 157 -1.73 -16.11 -8.14
C LYS A 157 -0.69 -17.19 -8.48
N GLY A 158 0.49 -17.07 -7.88
CA GLY A 158 1.62 -17.98 -8.05
C GLY A 158 2.50 -17.68 -9.27
N TYR A 159 2.17 -16.68 -10.09
CA TYR A 159 3.05 -16.22 -11.16
C TYR A 159 4.31 -15.60 -10.55
N LYS A 160 5.44 -15.83 -11.20
CA LYS A 160 6.73 -15.24 -10.84
C LYS A 160 7.19 -14.27 -11.94
N ILE A 161 7.47 -13.03 -11.59
CA ILE A 161 7.96 -12.00 -12.49
C ILE A 161 9.48 -11.95 -12.39
N LEU A 162 10.14 -12.10 -13.54
CA LEU A 162 11.60 -12.11 -13.67
C LEU A 162 12.15 -10.80 -14.21
N ALA A 163 11.36 -10.07 -15.02
CA ALA A 163 11.79 -8.81 -15.60
C ALA A 163 10.61 -7.86 -15.86
N VAL A 164 10.91 -6.56 -15.86
CA VAL A 164 10.01 -5.47 -16.28
C VAL A 164 10.68 -4.73 -17.44
N GLY A 165 10.07 -4.78 -18.62
CA GLY A 165 10.69 -4.34 -19.86
C GLY A 165 11.93 -5.18 -20.18
N ASP A 166 13.08 -4.51 -20.27
CA ASP A 166 14.41 -5.09 -20.43
C ASP A 166 15.17 -5.26 -19.09
N GLU A 167 14.58 -4.86 -17.96
CA GLU A 167 15.23 -4.83 -16.65
C GLU A 167 14.89 -6.06 -15.81
N SER A 168 15.91 -6.78 -15.34
CA SER A 168 15.74 -7.94 -14.44
C SER A 168 15.28 -7.49 -13.05
N VAL A 169 14.35 -8.23 -12.46
CA VAL A 169 13.84 -8.02 -11.10
C VAL A 169 14.07 -9.24 -10.20
N VAL A 170 15.04 -10.08 -10.56
CA VAL A 170 15.47 -11.22 -9.74
C VAL A 170 16.36 -10.72 -8.59
N GLY A 171 16.00 -11.09 -7.36
CA GLY A 171 16.77 -10.70 -6.16
C GLY A 171 16.67 -9.23 -5.78
N VAL A 172 15.80 -8.46 -6.43
CA VAL A 172 15.58 -7.04 -6.12
C VAL A 172 14.50 -6.88 -5.05
N LYS A 173 14.55 -5.77 -4.30
CA LYS A 173 13.50 -5.44 -3.33
C LYS A 173 12.24 -4.96 -4.05
N LEU A 174 11.11 -5.01 -3.34
CA LEU A 174 9.83 -4.63 -3.91
C LEU A 174 9.80 -3.15 -4.39
N ASP A 175 10.51 -2.27 -3.69
CA ASP A 175 10.61 -0.85 -4.10
C ASP A 175 11.38 -0.69 -5.42
N ASP A 176 12.44 -1.48 -5.61
CA ASP A 176 13.25 -1.49 -6.83
C ASP A 176 12.43 -2.04 -8.01
N PHE A 177 11.60 -3.05 -7.77
CA PHE A 177 10.63 -3.55 -8.75
C PHE A 177 9.67 -2.46 -9.21
N PHE A 178 9.07 -1.70 -8.29
CA PHE A 178 8.19 -0.59 -8.65
C PHE A 178 8.93 0.55 -9.38
N ARG A 179 10.19 0.82 -9.00
CA ARG A 179 11.04 1.78 -9.72
C ARG A 179 11.34 1.32 -11.15
N ALA A 180 11.53 0.03 -11.38
CA ALA A 180 11.70 -0.51 -12.73
C ALA A 180 10.44 -0.26 -13.58
N ILE A 181 9.24 -0.48 -13.02
CA ILE A 181 7.97 -0.17 -13.71
C ILE A 181 7.88 1.31 -14.09
N GLU A 182 8.24 2.22 -13.18
CA GLU A 182 8.25 3.66 -13.43
C GLU A 182 9.22 4.04 -14.55
N THR A 183 10.45 3.54 -14.46
CA THR A 183 11.52 3.78 -15.43
C THR A 183 11.11 3.32 -16.83
N GLN A 184 10.54 2.11 -16.92
CA GLN A 184 10.08 1.55 -18.18
C GLN A 184 8.84 2.28 -18.72
N SER A 185 7.94 2.72 -17.84
CA SER A 185 6.80 3.58 -18.23
C SER A 185 7.28 4.87 -18.87
N ALA A 186 8.26 5.54 -18.25
CA ALA A 186 8.83 6.79 -18.71
C ALA A 186 9.56 6.62 -20.06
N LYS A 187 10.40 5.58 -20.18
CA LYS A 187 11.07 5.21 -21.45
C LYS A 187 10.06 4.98 -22.57
N ALA A 188 8.99 4.23 -22.30
CA ALA A 188 7.97 3.91 -23.29
C ALA A 188 7.11 5.12 -23.68
N ALA A 189 6.90 6.08 -22.77
CA ALA A 189 6.25 7.36 -23.08
C ALA A 189 7.15 8.25 -23.96
N ALA A 190 8.44 8.36 -23.63
CA ALA A 190 9.42 9.14 -24.41
C ALA A 190 9.58 8.59 -25.84
N ALA A 191 9.64 7.27 -26.00
CA ALA A 191 9.72 6.63 -27.32
C ALA A 191 8.49 6.93 -28.22
N ARG A 192 7.31 7.13 -27.62
CA ARG A 192 6.09 7.52 -28.35
C ARG A 192 6.08 8.99 -28.76
N SER A 193 6.60 9.89 -27.93
CA SER A 193 6.71 11.32 -28.30
C SER A 193 7.74 11.56 -29.41
N GLU A 194 8.73 10.67 -29.55
CA GLU A 194 9.77 10.74 -30.59
C GLU A 194 9.39 10.06 -31.92
N GLY A 195 8.12 9.64 -32.10
CA GLY A 195 7.65 9.08 -33.38
C GLY A 195 8.18 7.68 -33.74
N LYS A 196 8.88 7.00 -32.83
CA LYS A 196 9.30 5.60 -33.02
C LYS A 196 8.09 4.67 -32.80
N LYS A 197 7.46 4.23 -33.89
CA LYS A 197 6.50 3.10 -33.86
C LYS A 197 7.21 1.84 -33.34
N GLN A 198 6.82 1.35 -32.16
CA GLN A 198 7.15 -0.01 -31.73
C GLN A 198 6.25 -1.01 -32.49
N PRO A 199 6.78 -2.19 -32.88
CA PRO A 199 6.03 -3.20 -33.60
C PRO A 199 5.11 -3.98 -32.65
N GLY A 200 3.85 -4.21 -33.07
CA GLY A 200 3.00 -5.23 -32.47
C GLY A 200 1.57 -4.80 -32.08
N GLN A 201 0.80 -4.25 -33.02
CA GLN A 201 -0.64 -4.55 -33.06
C GLN A 201 -0.80 -5.90 -33.77
N ILE A 202 -1.01 -7.00 -33.04
CA ILE A 202 -1.53 -8.27 -33.59
C ILE A 202 -2.32 -8.93 -32.45
N ALA A 203 -3.65 -8.79 -32.43
CA ALA A 203 -4.67 -9.63 -33.07
C ALA A 203 -5.21 -10.70 -32.11
N ALA A 204 -6.53 -10.63 -31.91
CA ALA A 204 -7.31 -11.75 -31.43
C ALA A 204 -7.08 -12.94 -32.38
N GLY A 205 -6.55 -14.04 -31.85
CA GLY A 205 -6.18 -15.21 -32.63
C GLY A 205 -5.84 -16.39 -31.74
N LEU A 206 -6.80 -16.81 -30.89
CA LEU A 206 -6.80 -18.17 -30.38
C LEU A 206 -7.54 -19.02 -31.41
N ASN A 207 -6.76 -19.75 -32.22
CA ASN A 207 -7.29 -20.67 -33.22
C ASN A 207 -8.19 -21.73 -32.56
N ALA A 208 -9.34 -21.89 -33.19
CA ALA A 208 -10.26 -22.99 -33.00
C ALA A 208 -9.65 -24.30 -33.50
N GLU A 209 -9.70 -25.35 -32.68
CA GLU A 209 -9.89 -26.71 -33.16
C GLU A 209 -10.79 -27.45 -32.17
N ARG A 210 -12.07 -27.58 -32.52
CA ARG A 210 -12.90 -28.78 -32.42
C ARG A 210 -14.31 -28.44 -32.87
N GLY A 211 -14.74 -29.11 -33.93
CA GLY A 211 -15.95 -28.78 -34.67
C GLY A 211 -17.25 -29.09 -33.95
N PHE A 212 -18.29 -28.38 -34.36
CA PHE A 212 -19.57 -29.01 -34.65
C PHE A 212 -20.35 -28.18 -35.68
N SER A 213 -21.13 -28.90 -36.47
CA SER A 213 -21.71 -28.54 -37.75
C SER A 213 -22.99 -27.70 -37.65
N ARG A 214 -23.20 -26.87 -38.67
CA ARG A 214 -24.46 -26.42 -39.30
C ARG A 214 -25.54 -25.68 -38.48
N SER A 215 -25.82 -24.48 -39.02
CA SER A 215 -27.15 -23.91 -39.32
C SER A 215 -28.11 -23.63 -38.18
N GLN A 216 -28.33 -22.34 -37.89
CA GLN A 216 -29.64 -21.71 -38.06
C GLN A 216 -29.52 -20.18 -37.98
N LYS A 217 -30.07 -19.51 -38.99
CA LYS A 217 -30.40 -18.08 -38.97
C LYS A 217 -31.43 -17.88 -37.84
N PHE A 218 -31.13 -17.02 -36.88
CA PHE A 218 -32.16 -16.41 -36.05
C PHE A 218 -31.86 -14.92 -35.89
N THR A 219 -32.66 -14.12 -36.57
CA THR A 219 -32.78 -12.67 -36.34
C THR A 219 -33.40 -12.46 -34.98
N GLN A 220 -32.65 -11.89 -34.04
CA GLN A 220 -33.26 -11.19 -32.91
C GLN A 220 -32.49 -9.91 -32.61
N LYS A 221 -33.10 -8.82 -33.06
CA LYS A 221 -32.92 -7.48 -32.53
C LYS A 221 -33.32 -7.53 -31.06
N LYS A 222 -32.38 -7.25 -30.15
CA LYS A 222 -32.71 -6.93 -28.78
C LYS A 222 -31.82 -5.76 -28.35
N ASP A 223 -32.45 -4.60 -28.35
CA ASP A 223 -32.00 -3.41 -27.67
C ASP A 223 -31.81 -3.77 -26.19
N SER A 224 -30.56 -3.87 -25.77
CA SER A 224 -30.18 -3.71 -24.37
C SER A 224 -28.93 -2.85 -24.37
N GLU A 225 -29.13 -1.55 -24.13
CA GLU A 225 -28.08 -0.65 -23.66
C GLU A 225 -27.59 -1.16 -22.29
N ALA A 226 -26.74 -2.17 -22.33
CA ALA A 226 -25.79 -2.39 -21.26
C ALA A 226 -24.80 -1.22 -21.38
N VAL A 227 -25.01 -0.16 -20.60
CA VAL A 227 -24.00 0.87 -20.32
C VAL A 227 -22.90 0.20 -19.48
N GLY A 228 -22.16 -0.71 -20.11
CA GLY A 228 -20.93 -1.25 -19.60
C GLY A 228 -19.85 -0.21 -19.84
N ASN A 229 -19.71 0.73 -18.91
CA ASN A 229 -18.60 1.68 -18.93
C ASN A 229 -17.27 0.94 -18.72
N ARG A 230 -16.68 0.49 -19.83
CA ARG A 230 -15.30 0.01 -19.90
C ARG A 230 -14.41 1.25 -19.74
N VAL A 231 -13.77 1.38 -18.58
CA VAL A 231 -12.66 2.32 -18.40
C VAL A 231 -11.56 1.92 -19.39
N GLU A 232 -11.28 2.76 -20.39
CA GLU A 232 -10.22 2.54 -21.36
C GLU A 232 -8.85 2.62 -20.67
N GLU A 233 -8.04 1.57 -20.82
CA GLU A 233 -6.70 1.51 -20.24
C GLU A 233 -5.72 2.33 -21.08
N THR A 234 -5.37 3.52 -20.59
CA THR A 234 -4.52 4.49 -21.31
C THR A 234 -3.03 4.35 -20.96
N GLY A 235 -2.15 4.86 -21.84
CA GLY A 235 -0.70 4.90 -21.64
C GLY A 235 0.12 3.87 -22.43
N PRO A 236 1.47 3.92 -22.34
CA PRO A 236 2.36 2.91 -22.90
C PRO A 236 2.14 1.52 -22.27
N ALA A 237 2.41 0.47 -23.05
CA ALA A 237 2.38 -0.90 -22.56
C ALA A 237 3.77 -1.30 -22.05
N ILE A 238 3.80 -1.92 -20.88
CA ILE A 238 4.99 -2.41 -20.19
C ILE A 238 4.93 -3.93 -20.24
N ALA A 239 5.99 -4.57 -20.71
CA ALA A 239 6.08 -6.02 -20.77
C ALA A 239 6.65 -6.57 -19.47
N PHE A 240 6.02 -7.58 -18.88
CA PHE A 240 6.59 -8.37 -17.78
C PHE A 240 6.98 -9.73 -18.33
N THR A 241 8.21 -10.16 -18.05
CA THR A 241 8.64 -11.54 -18.27
C THR A 241 8.26 -12.34 -17.05
N ILE A 242 7.46 -13.39 -17.23
CA ILE A 242 6.90 -14.18 -16.14
C ILE A 242 7.18 -15.67 -16.29
N ILE A 243 7.10 -16.42 -15.19
CA ILE A 243 6.96 -17.88 -15.16
C ILE A 243 5.59 -18.19 -14.53
N SER A 244 4.85 -19.07 -15.19
CA SER A 244 3.54 -19.53 -14.69
C SER A 244 3.73 -20.60 -13.60
N PRO A 245 2.79 -20.75 -12.64
CA PRO A 245 2.87 -21.77 -11.61
C PRO A 245 3.06 -23.17 -12.20
N GLY A 246 4.06 -23.90 -11.72
CA GLY A 246 4.36 -25.27 -12.18
C GLY A 246 5.03 -25.36 -13.56
N SER A 247 5.43 -24.24 -14.16
CA SER A 247 6.17 -24.21 -15.43
C SER A 247 7.61 -23.78 -15.22
N THR A 248 8.49 -24.15 -16.16
CA THR A 248 9.85 -23.64 -16.30
C THR A 248 9.99 -22.63 -17.43
N ASP A 249 8.96 -22.49 -18.27
CA ASP A 249 8.99 -21.64 -19.45
C ASP A 249 8.65 -20.20 -19.11
N THR A 250 9.32 -19.27 -19.79
CA THR A 250 9.04 -17.85 -19.65
C THR A 250 7.95 -17.40 -20.63
N GLY A 251 7.04 -16.57 -20.14
CA GLY A 251 6.02 -15.90 -20.93
C GLY A 251 6.14 -14.39 -20.83
N LYS A 252 5.44 -13.66 -21.71
CA LYS A 252 5.32 -12.20 -21.62
C LYS A 252 3.87 -11.79 -21.38
N LEU A 253 3.66 -10.96 -20.37
CA LEU A 253 2.40 -10.27 -20.13
C LEU A 253 2.57 -8.78 -20.35
N PHE A 254 1.57 -8.10 -20.89
CA PHE A 254 1.63 -6.68 -21.18
C PHE A 254 0.62 -5.92 -20.33
N PHE A 255 1.07 -4.85 -19.69
CA PHE A 255 0.28 -4.03 -18.79
C PHE A 255 0.31 -2.58 -19.23
N LYS A 256 -0.81 -1.88 -19.19
CA LYS A 256 -0.86 -0.44 -19.49
C LYS A 256 -0.40 0.35 -18.28
N GLN A 257 0.27 1.49 -18.49
CA GLN A 257 0.72 2.36 -17.40
C GLN A 257 -0.41 2.72 -16.40
N SER A 258 -1.61 2.98 -16.90
CA SER A 258 -2.78 3.27 -16.06
C SER A 258 -3.22 2.11 -15.15
N MET A 259 -2.76 0.88 -15.37
CA MET A 259 -3.02 -0.26 -14.48
C MET A 259 -2.24 -0.17 -13.17
N PHE A 260 -1.10 0.51 -13.16
CA PHE A 260 -0.17 0.61 -12.01
C PHE A 260 -0.44 1.80 -11.10
N ARG A 261 -1.56 2.50 -11.25
CA ARG A 261 -1.90 3.63 -10.37
C ARG A 261 -2.93 3.17 -9.35
N SER A 262 -2.62 3.32 -8.06
CA SER A 262 -3.65 3.15 -7.02
C SER A 262 -4.64 4.30 -7.07
N GLY A 263 -5.92 3.98 -7.25
CA GLY A 263 -7.00 4.97 -7.13
C GLY A 263 -7.33 5.29 -5.66
N LEU A 264 -7.03 4.34 -4.75
CA LEU A 264 -7.29 4.40 -3.32
C LEU A 264 -5.97 4.29 -2.56
N ILE A 265 -5.69 5.22 -1.65
CA ILE A 265 -4.46 5.21 -0.84
C ILE A 265 -4.80 5.15 0.65
N GLU A 266 -4.11 4.32 1.42
CA GLU A 266 -4.23 4.35 2.88
C GLU A 266 -3.30 5.41 3.46
N ILE A 267 -3.80 6.25 4.37
CA ILE A 267 -3.09 7.39 4.96
C ILE A 267 -3.15 7.36 6.49
N GLU A 268 -2.16 7.98 7.12
CA GLU A 268 -2.08 8.16 8.58
C GLU A 268 -2.48 9.57 9.04
N GLU A 269 -2.59 9.77 10.36
CA GLU A 269 -2.94 11.04 11.02
C GLU A 269 -2.11 12.23 10.52
N ASP A 270 -0.82 12.03 10.32
CA ASP A 270 0.13 13.06 9.94
C ASP A 270 0.12 13.41 8.45
N GLU A 271 -0.62 12.66 7.65
CA GLU A 271 -0.81 12.90 6.21
C GLU A 271 -2.18 13.49 5.90
N PHE A 272 -3.12 13.44 6.85
CA PHE A 272 -4.51 13.88 6.66
C PHE A 272 -4.61 15.34 6.18
N GLU A 273 -3.79 16.23 6.74
CA GLU A 273 -3.74 17.63 6.36
C GLU A 273 -3.38 17.81 4.88
N ASP A 274 -2.32 17.14 4.41
CA ASP A 274 -1.84 17.29 3.04
C ASP A 274 -2.69 16.51 2.03
N GLU A 275 -3.17 15.32 2.41
CA GLU A 275 -3.86 14.40 1.51
C GLU A 275 -5.38 14.67 1.42
N VAL A 276 -5.98 15.29 2.45
CA VAL A 276 -7.42 15.55 2.54
C VAL A 276 -7.73 17.04 2.61
N ILE A 277 -7.11 17.77 3.55
CA ILE A 277 -7.48 19.17 3.82
C ILE A 277 -6.98 20.12 2.73
N LYS A 278 -5.73 19.97 2.30
CA LYS A 278 -5.12 20.82 1.26
C LYS A 278 -5.41 20.35 -0.17
N GLU A 279 -6.11 19.22 -0.32
CA GLU A 279 -6.44 18.66 -1.63
C GLU A 279 -7.47 19.53 -2.37
N ARG A 280 -7.24 19.73 -3.68
CA ARG A 280 -8.13 20.52 -4.54
C ARG A 280 -9.29 19.69 -5.06
N LEU A 281 -9.06 18.40 -5.31
CA LEU A 281 -10.12 17.48 -5.68
C LEU A 281 -11.03 17.20 -4.48
N PRO A 282 -12.32 16.88 -4.71
CA PRO A 282 -13.13 16.21 -3.69
C PRO A 282 -12.43 14.94 -3.21
N VAL A 283 -12.43 14.71 -1.88
CA VAL A 283 -11.78 13.55 -1.26
C VAL A 283 -12.79 12.69 -0.54
N VAL A 284 -12.83 11.40 -0.87
CA VAL A 284 -13.60 10.38 -0.15
C VAL A 284 -12.66 9.66 0.80
N VAL A 285 -12.91 9.80 2.10
CA VAL A 285 -12.16 9.17 3.20
C VAL A 285 -12.97 8.00 3.75
N THR A 286 -12.42 6.79 3.75
CA THR A 286 -13.05 5.62 4.40
C THR A 286 -12.29 5.22 5.65
N PHE A 287 -12.94 5.36 6.80
CA PHE A 287 -12.46 4.84 8.08
C PHE A 287 -12.85 3.38 8.21
N TRP A 288 -11.87 2.51 8.47
CA TRP A 288 -12.05 1.06 8.49
C TRP A 288 -11.21 0.40 9.59
N SER A 289 -11.40 -0.91 9.77
CA SER A 289 -10.60 -1.77 10.66
C SER A 289 -10.56 -3.20 10.10
N SER A 290 -9.50 -3.95 10.40
CA SER A 290 -9.38 -5.38 10.06
C SER A 290 -10.47 -6.23 10.72
N ASP A 291 -10.95 -5.82 11.89
CA ASP A 291 -11.93 -6.54 12.71
C ASP A 291 -13.36 -6.06 12.45
N CYS A 292 -13.65 -5.70 11.20
CA CYS A 292 -14.92 -5.14 10.76
C CYS A 292 -15.47 -5.92 9.56
N GLY A 293 -16.44 -6.79 9.79
CA GLY A 293 -17.10 -7.57 8.73
C GLY A 293 -17.62 -6.70 7.57
N PRO A 294 -18.44 -5.65 7.83
CA PRO A 294 -18.94 -4.78 6.76
C PRO A 294 -17.84 -4.01 5.99
N CYS A 295 -16.66 -3.82 6.59
CA CYS A 295 -15.54 -3.15 5.94
C CYS A 295 -14.91 -4.04 4.86
N GLN A 296 -14.98 -5.36 5.01
CA GLN A 296 -14.42 -6.32 4.05
C GLN A 296 -15.11 -6.23 2.67
N ASP A 297 -16.40 -5.86 2.64
CA ASP A 297 -17.13 -5.63 1.39
C ASP A 297 -16.99 -4.19 0.87
N LEU A 298 -16.99 -3.21 1.77
CA LEU A 298 -16.99 -1.80 1.40
C LEU A 298 -15.65 -1.37 0.79
N VAL A 299 -14.52 -1.75 1.39
CA VAL A 299 -13.20 -1.30 0.93
C VAL A 299 -12.93 -1.68 -0.54
N PRO A 300 -13.19 -2.92 -0.99
CA PRO A 300 -13.09 -3.28 -2.41
C PRO A 300 -14.06 -2.49 -3.31
N ALA A 301 -15.26 -2.18 -2.83
CA ALA A 301 -16.23 -1.39 -3.59
C ALA A 301 -15.76 0.07 -3.77
N VAL A 302 -15.20 0.66 -2.71
CA VAL A 302 -14.58 1.99 -2.75
C VAL A 302 -13.38 2.00 -3.69
N GLU A 303 -12.55 0.95 -3.67
CA GLU A 303 -11.44 0.81 -4.61
C GLU A 303 -11.93 0.80 -6.07
N ALA A 304 -13.03 0.10 -6.36
CA ALA A 304 -13.65 0.12 -7.68
C ALA A 304 -14.18 1.50 -8.09
N GLU A 305 -14.74 2.29 -7.16
CA GLU A 305 -15.13 3.67 -7.43
C GLU A 305 -13.93 4.60 -7.64
N SER A 306 -12.86 4.38 -6.87
CA SER A 306 -11.63 5.15 -6.98
C SER A 306 -11.02 5.08 -8.38
N ILE A 307 -11.20 3.93 -9.00
CA ILE A 307 -10.85 3.65 -10.38
C ILE A 307 -11.75 4.42 -11.36
N ARG A 308 -13.07 4.47 -11.13
CA ARG A 308 -14.04 5.14 -12.00
C ARG A 308 -13.94 6.67 -11.99
N TYR A 309 -13.54 7.22 -10.85
CA TYR A 309 -13.49 8.66 -10.63
C TYR A 309 -12.07 9.22 -10.55
N ALA A 310 -11.08 8.45 -11.01
CA ALA A 310 -9.69 8.88 -11.10
C ALA A 310 -9.57 10.26 -11.79
N GLY A 311 -8.85 11.18 -11.15
CA GLY A 311 -8.65 12.55 -11.64
C GLY A 311 -9.83 13.50 -11.40
N ARG A 312 -10.96 13.01 -10.87
CA ARG A 312 -12.13 13.82 -10.49
C ARG A 312 -12.39 13.79 -8.99
N VAL A 313 -12.11 12.66 -8.34
CA VAL A 313 -12.25 12.47 -6.90
C VAL A 313 -11.03 11.68 -6.44
N LYS A 314 -10.47 12.09 -5.30
CA LYS A 314 -9.41 11.35 -4.61
C LYS A 314 -10.04 10.44 -3.57
N PHE A 315 -9.45 9.26 -3.38
CA PHE A 315 -9.94 8.30 -2.41
C PHE A 315 -8.82 7.93 -1.46
N VAL A 316 -9.12 7.98 -0.16
CA VAL A 316 -8.20 7.60 0.89
C VAL A 316 -8.88 6.68 1.91
N ASN A 317 -8.09 5.81 2.54
CA ASN A 317 -8.53 4.98 3.66
C ASN A 317 -7.72 5.32 4.91
N VAL A 318 -8.34 5.14 6.07
CA VAL A 318 -7.71 5.34 7.38
C VAL A 318 -8.09 4.19 8.30
N ASN A 319 -7.10 3.43 8.78
CA ASN A 319 -7.33 2.42 9.80
C ASN A 319 -7.50 3.07 11.17
N VAL A 320 -8.67 2.88 11.80
CA VAL A 320 -8.99 3.53 13.09
C VAL A 320 -8.20 2.97 14.27
N ASN A 321 -7.71 1.73 14.20
CA ASN A 321 -6.92 1.12 15.27
C ASN A 321 -5.53 1.77 15.36
N GLU A 322 -4.96 2.14 14.21
CA GLU A 322 -3.66 2.77 14.08
C GLU A 322 -3.74 4.30 14.28
N ASN A 323 -4.90 4.88 13.91
CA ASN A 323 -5.17 6.32 13.89
C ASN A 323 -6.23 6.75 14.92
N ARG A 324 -6.15 6.22 16.15
CA ARG A 324 -7.15 6.45 17.21
C ARG A 324 -7.38 7.93 17.56
N LYS A 325 -6.34 8.76 17.49
CA LYS A 325 -6.45 10.19 17.83
C LYS A 325 -7.12 10.96 16.69
N LEU A 326 -6.72 10.76 15.44
CA LEU A 326 -7.44 11.26 14.27
C LEU A 326 -8.91 10.83 14.25
N ALA A 327 -9.19 9.54 14.49
CA ALA A 327 -10.56 9.03 14.51
C ALA A 327 -11.43 9.72 15.58
N ARG A 328 -10.87 9.99 16.76
CA ARG A 328 -11.55 10.77 17.82
C ARG A 328 -11.75 12.22 17.43
N SER A 329 -10.73 12.89 16.88
CA SER A 329 -10.83 14.32 16.53
C SER A 329 -11.84 14.58 15.42
N LEU A 330 -12.04 13.61 14.52
CA LEU A 330 -13.06 13.65 13.46
C LEU A 330 -14.40 13.03 13.89
N GLU A 331 -14.57 12.71 15.17
CA GLU A 331 -15.78 12.11 15.73
C GLU A 331 -16.25 10.84 15.01
N VAL A 332 -15.32 9.99 14.58
CA VAL A 332 -15.63 8.68 14.00
C VAL A 332 -16.14 7.74 15.09
N LYS A 333 -17.46 7.55 15.14
CA LYS A 333 -18.15 6.77 16.19
C LYS A 333 -18.21 5.27 15.93
N GLY A 334 -17.79 4.83 14.73
CA GLY A 334 -17.80 3.42 14.34
C GLY A 334 -17.25 3.23 12.93
N VAL A 335 -17.01 1.98 12.56
CA VAL A 335 -16.55 1.60 11.22
C VAL A 335 -17.55 0.63 10.53
N PRO A 336 -17.71 0.70 9.20
CA PRO A 336 -17.10 1.69 8.34
C PRO A 336 -17.74 3.07 8.50
N THR A 337 -16.94 4.13 8.31
CA THR A 337 -17.44 5.49 8.18
C THR A 337 -16.83 6.10 6.92
N MET A 338 -17.67 6.69 6.07
CA MET A 338 -17.24 7.42 4.89
C MET A 338 -17.45 8.91 5.09
N MET A 339 -16.43 9.71 4.83
CA MET A 339 -16.49 11.17 4.85
C MET A 339 -16.10 11.73 3.49
N ILE A 340 -16.77 12.79 3.05
CA ILE A 340 -16.48 13.47 1.80
C ILE A 340 -16.03 14.89 2.12
N TYR A 341 -14.85 15.26 1.65
CA TYR A 341 -14.30 16.60 1.78
C TYR A 341 -14.33 17.31 0.43
N LYS A 342 -14.64 18.61 0.42
CA LYS A 342 -14.52 19.49 -0.75
C LYS A 342 -13.82 20.78 -0.33
N GLY A 343 -12.72 21.14 -1.01
CA GLY A 343 -11.93 22.33 -0.67
C GLY A 343 -11.47 22.36 0.78
N GLY A 344 -11.10 21.20 1.32
CA GLY A 344 -10.67 21.03 2.72
C GLY A 344 -11.78 21.04 3.78
N THR A 345 -13.04 21.19 3.38
CA THR A 345 -14.19 21.20 4.32
C THR A 345 -14.99 19.92 4.24
N LEU A 346 -15.47 19.43 5.39
CA LEU A 346 -16.32 18.24 5.45
C LEU A 346 -17.70 18.56 4.83
N ALA A 347 -18.00 17.93 3.70
CA ALA A 347 -19.24 18.11 2.95
C ALA A 347 -20.31 17.09 3.37
N SER A 348 -19.93 15.84 3.66
CA SER A 348 -20.87 14.83 4.15
C SER A 348 -20.16 13.72 4.92
N SER A 349 -20.91 13.03 5.78
CA SER A 349 -20.46 11.86 6.54
C SER A 349 -21.57 10.81 6.54
N THR A 350 -21.18 9.54 6.34
CA THR A 350 -22.08 8.38 6.36
C THR A 350 -21.46 7.30 7.22
N VAL A 351 -22.17 6.87 8.26
CA VAL A 351 -21.70 5.86 9.21
C VAL A 351 -22.46 4.55 8.99
N GLY A 352 -21.73 3.44 9.07
CA GLY A 352 -22.29 2.10 8.96
C GLY A 352 -22.25 1.55 7.54
N ARG A 353 -22.90 0.39 7.35
CA ARG A 353 -22.86 -0.37 6.10
C ARG A 353 -23.43 0.45 4.94
N VAL A 354 -22.62 0.64 3.91
CA VAL A 354 -23.00 1.31 2.66
C VAL A 354 -23.04 0.23 1.56
N ASP A 355 -24.17 0.10 0.88
CA ASP A 355 -24.26 -0.79 -0.29
C ASP A 355 -23.71 -0.12 -1.55
N ASN A 356 -23.54 -0.89 -2.63
CA ASN A 356 -22.97 -0.39 -3.88
C ASN A 356 -23.78 0.76 -4.50
N ALA A 357 -25.11 0.73 -4.40
CA ALA A 357 -25.95 1.78 -4.98
C ALA A 357 -25.76 3.10 -4.23
N LYS A 358 -25.75 3.05 -2.91
CA LYS A 358 -25.53 4.22 -2.06
C LYS A 358 -24.11 4.75 -2.21
N LEU A 359 -23.12 3.86 -2.27
CA LEU A 359 -21.72 4.23 -2.53
C LEU A 359 -21.60 5.01 -3.85
N SER A 360 -22.15 4.47 -4.95
CA SER A 360 -22.11 5.14 -6.25
C SER A 360 -22.81 6.50 -6.25
N GLU A 361 -23.91 6.63 -5.51
CA GLU A 361 -24.60 7.90 -5.33
C GLU A 361 -23.72 8.94 -4.61
N LEU A 362 -23.12 8.55 -3.47
CA LEU A 362 -22.25 9.41 -2.67
C LEU A 362 -21.04 9.91 -3.47
N VAL A 363 -20.37 8.99 -4.18
CA VAL A 363 -19.18 9.31 -4.99
C VAL A 363 -19.55 10.21 -6.17
N ARG A 364 -20.68 9.94 -6.83
CA ARG A 364 -21.17 10.81 -7.92
C ARG A 364 -21.47 12.22 -7.41
N GLY A 365 -22.06 12.35 -6.23
CA GLY A 365 -22.30 13.65 -5.58
C GLY A 365 -21.00 14.37 -5.20
N ALA A 366 -19.98 13.63 -4.77
CA ALA A 366 -18.64 14.19 -4.56
C ALA A 366 -18.05 14.76 -5.86
N ALA A 367 -18.18 14.04 -6.97
CA ALA A 367 -17.66 14.43 -8.27
C ALA A 367 -18.43 15.55 -8.97
N ALA A 368 -19.61 15.93 -8.47
CA ALA A 368 -20.38 17.04 -9.00
C ALA A 368 -19.68 18.37 -8.71
N PRO A 369 -19.68 19.32 -9.67
CA PRO A 369 -18.96 20.60 -9.59
C PRO A 369 -19.41 21.48 -8.42
#